data_AF-A0A3S3QTT1-F1
#
_entry.id   AF-A0A3S3QTT1-F1
#
_cell.length_a   1.000
_cell.length_b   1.000
_cell.length_c   1.000
_cell.angle_alpha   90.00
_cell.angle_beta   90.00
_cell.angle_gamma   90.00
#
_symmetry.space_group_name_H-M   'P 1'
#
loop_
_entity.id
_entity.type
_entity.pdbx_description
1 polymer ?
#
loop_
_entity_poly.entity_id
_entity_poly.type
_entity_poly.pdbx_seq_one_letter_code
_entity_poly.pdbx_strand_id
1 'polypeptide(L)'
;MSDEEAARFGVSLADRRLYVRMDSGKVNITPPAASAKWFKLTSVALHNGNDLYPDGDNVQTIEQWFPPETWEGLTDDLVNRILNDIDAGMPDGERYSDAGAAKARAAWKVVQKHVSKKSDQQCRDIIATWVKNRVLLKETYHSPVTRKDREGLHVDDMKRPGQVT
;
A
#
# COMPACT_ATOMS: atom_id res chain seq x y z
N MET A 1 8.30 9.13 -12.02
CA MET A 1 7.92 7.87 -11.32
C MET A 1 7.45 6.84 -12.34
N SER A 2 7.80 5.56 -12.17
CA SER A 2 7.29 4.46 -13.03
C SER A 2 5.84 4.10 -12.71
N ASP A 3 5.20 3.34 -13.60
CA ASP A 3 3.81 2.88 -13.45
C ASP A 3 3.64 1.98 -12.22
N GLU A 4 4.60 1.09 -11.98
CA GLU A 4 4.62 0.20 -10.81
C GLU A 4 4.80 0.97 -9.51
N GLU A 5 5.74 1.94 -9.49
CA GLU A 5 5.93 2.82 -8.33
C GLU A 5 4.69 3.70 -8.07
N ALA A 6 4.05 4.20 -9.13
CA ALA A 6 2.83 4.99 -9.00
C ALA A 6 1.69 4.18 -8.38
N ALA A 7 1.48 2.94 -8.85
CA ALA A 7 0.51 2.02 -8.24
C ALA A 7 0.85 1.72 -6.77
N ARG A 8 2.13 1.46 -6.47
CA ARG A 8 2.61 1.20 -5.10
C ARG A 8 2.35 2.37 -4.17
N PHE A 9 2.67 3.58 -4.60
CA PHE A 9 2.52 4.79 -3.78
C PHE A 9 1.11 5.39 -3.82
N GLY A 10 0.18 4.83 -4.58
CA GLY A 10 -1.18 5.37 -4.71
C GLY A 10 -1.24 6.69 -5.49
N VAL A 11 -0.28 6.92 -6.39
CA VAL A 11 -0.25 8.08 -7.29
C VAL A 11 -0.95 7.72 -8.60
N SER A 12 -1.80 8.61 -9.11
CA SER A 12 -2.49 8.38 -10.38
C SER A 12 -1.48 8.31 -11.54
N LEU A 13 -1.79 7.54 -12.60
CA LEU A 13 -0.92 7.46 -13.77
C LEU A 13 -0.70 8.82 -14.44
N ALA A 14 -1.68 9.72 -14.37
CA ALA A 14 -1.57 11.08 -14.90
C ALA A 14 -0.63 11.96 -14.07
N ASP A 15 -0.65 11.79 -12.74
CA ASP A 15 0.14 12.60 -11.81
C ASP A 15 1.57 12.09 -11.62
N ARG A 16 1.88 10.84 -12.02
CA ARG A 16 3.22 10.23 -11.86
C ARG A 16 4.36 11.07 -12.45
N ARG A 17 4.06 11.88 -13.48
CA ARG A 17 5.00 12.79 -14.15
C ARG A 17 5.42 13.97 -13.27
N LEU A 18 4.62 14.29 -12.25
CA LEU A 18 4.92 15.34 -11.29
C LEU A 18 5.93 14.88 -10.24
N TYR A 19 6.25 13.58 -10.16
CA TYR A 19 7.15 13.03 -9.15
C TYR A 19 8.50 12.63 -9.75
N VAL A 20 9.56 13.22 -9.21
CA VAL A 20 10.96 13.06 -9.64
C VAL A 20 11.72 12.29 -8.56
N ARG A 21 12.45 11.24 -8.98
CA ARG A 21 13.35 10.48 -8.11
C ARG A 21 14.77 10.99 -8.29
N MET A 22 15.47 11.19 -7.18
CA MET A 22 16.88 11.55 -7.15
C MET A 22 17.67 10.42 -6.50
N ASP A 23 18.47 9.74 -7.31
CA ASP A 23 19.40 8.69 -6.90
C ASP A 23 20.85 9.22 -6.95
N SER A 24 21.74 8.60 -6.15
CA SER A 24 23.17 8.91 -6.24
C SER A 24 23.80 8.23 -7.47
N GLY A 25 24.24 9.02 -8.45
CA GLY A 25 24.83 8.50 -9.69
C GLY A 25 26.21 7.85 -9.55
N LYS A 26 26.85 7.91 -8.36
CA LYS A 26 28.14 7.27 -8.08
C LYS A 26 28.11 6.57 -6.72
N VAL A 27 27.85 5.26 -6.77
CA VAL A 27 27.62 4.41 -5.59
C VAL A 27 28.90 3.87 -4.93
N ASN A 28 30.05 3.91 -5.61
CA ASN A 28 31.30 3.29 -5.11
C ASN A 28 32.06 4.13 -4.06
N ILE A 29 31.61 5.35 -3.74
CA ILE A 29 32.32 6.27 -2.80
C ILE A 29 31.40 6.88 -1.73
N THR A 30 30.12 6.51 -1.73
CA THR A 30 29.12 7.04 -0.79
C THR A 30 28.48 5.85 -0.09
N PRO A 31 28.23 5.91 1.23
CA PRO A 31 27.37 4.93 1.89
C PRO A 31 26.08 4.76 1.07
N PRO A 32 25.57 3.53 0.88
CA PRO A 32 24.32 3.31 0.16
C PRO A 32 23.25 4.25 0.71
N ALA A 33 22.63 5.05 -0.14
CA ALA A 33 21.50 5.87 0.28
C ALA A 33 20.44 4.93 0.87
N ALA A 34 20.08 5.12 2.13
CA ALA A 34 19.15 4.25 2.85
C ALA A 34 17.76 4.17 2.17
N SER A 35 17.41 5.20 1.39
CA SER A 35 16.21 5.26 0.55
C SER A 35 16.40 6.25 -0.61
N ALA A 36 15.66 6.03 -1.71
CA ALA A 36 15.62 6.98 -2.82
C ALA A 36 14.93 8.29 -2.39
N LYS A 37 15.53 9.44 -2.73
CA LYS A 37 14.91 10.74 -2.46
C LYS A 37 13.90 11.06 -3.54
N TRP A 38 12.73 11.53 -3.14
CA TRP A 38 11.68 11.92 -4.07
C TRP A 38 11.27 13.37 -3.90
N PHE A 39 10.82 13.97 -5.00
CA PHE A 39 10.33 15.34 -5.06
C PHE A 39 9.05 15.40 -5.89
N LYS A 40 8.16 16.34 -5.54
CA LYS A 40 6.94 16.67 -6.28
C LYS A 40 7.07 18.04 -6.92
N LEU A 41 6.66 18.16 -8.17
CA LEU A 41 6.51 19.42 -8.89
C LEU A 41 5.23 20.11 -8.42
N THR A 42 5.37 21.25 -7.73
CA THR A 42 4.26 22.09 -7.24
C THR A 42 4.32 23.49 -7.87
N SER A 43 3.18 23.96 -8.40
CA SER A 43 3.04 25.32 -8.92
C SER A 43 2.83 26.30 -7.77
N VAL A 44 3.59 27.39 -7.73
CA VAL A 44 3.50 28.43 -6.71
C VAL A 44 3.20 29.77 -7.38
N ALA A 45 2.16 30.44 -6.91
CA ALA A 45 1.81 31.78 -7.37
C ALA A 45 2.81 32.80 -6.81
N LEU A 46 3.34 33.67 -7.67
CA LEU A 46 4.26 34.74 -7.26
C LEU A 46 3.53 35.94 -6.66
N HIS A 47 2.20 35.99 -6.81
CA HIS A 47 1.36 37.10 -6.34
C HIS A 47 1.83 38.48 -6.84
N ASN A 48 2.36 38.52 -8.07
CA ASN A 48 2.87 39.72 -8.74
C ASN A 48 1.85 40.32 -9.74
N GLY A 49 0.56 40.04 -9.56
CA GLY A 49 -0.51 40.58 -10.40
C GLY A 49 -0.72 42.09 -10.21
N ASN A 50 -1.32 42.73 -11.21
CA ASN A 50 -1.69 44.16 -11.19
C ASN A 50 -2.98 44.40 -12.02
N ASP A 51 -3.45 45.65 -12.11
CA ASP A 51 -4.71 46.00 -12.79
C ASP A 51 -4.79 45.54 -14.25
N LEU A 52 -3.65 45.46 -14.97
CA LEU A 52 -3.59 45.01 -16.36
C LEU A 52 -3.29 43.50 -16.49
N TYR A 53 -2.81 42.87 -15.41
CA TYR A 53 -2.46 41.46 -15.35
C TYR A 53 -2.83 40.88 -13.98
N PRO A 54 -4.13 40.71 -13.68
CA PRO A 54 -4.61 40.40 -12.33
C PRO A 54 -4.19 39.00 -11.85
N ASP A 55 -4.02 38.06 -12.77
CA ASP A 55 -3.71 36.66 -12.44
C ASP A 55 -2.25 36.46 -11.99
N GLY A 56 -1.34 37.35 -12.39
CA GLY A 56 0.09 37.23 -12.10
C GLY A 56 0.73 35.97 -12.66
N ASP A 57 1.96 35.71 -12.24
CA ASP A 57 2.74 34.56 -12.66
C ASP A 57 2.63 33.39 -11.68
N ASN A 58 2.72 32.19 -12.23
CA ASN A 58 2.95 30.96 -11.49
C ASN A 58 4.30 30.38 -11.90
N VAL A 59 5.10 29.98 -10.92
CA VAL A 59 6.38 29.31 -11.16
C VAL A 59 6.33 27.87 -10.68
N GLN A 60 6.97 26.99 -11.45
CA GLN A 60 7.11 25.60 -11.07
C GLN A 60 8.24 25.44 -10.06
N THR A 61 7.90 24.94 -8.88
CA THR A 61 8.86 24.61 -7.80
C THR A 61 8.93 23.10 -7.56
N ILE A 62 9.92 22.67 -6.79
CA ILE A 62 10.06 21.30 -6.30
C ILE A 62 9.92 21.27 -4.78
N GLU A 63 9.11 20.36 -4.28
CA GLU A 63 8.97 20.08 -2.84
C GLU A 63 9.45 18.66 -2.57
N GLN A 64 10.11 18.44 -1.43
CA GLN A 64 10.47 17.08 -1.03
C GLN A 64 9.20 16.28 -0.76
N TRP A 65 9.10 15.09 -1.36
CA TRP A 65 7.98 14.18 -1.18
C TRP A 65 8.49 12.87 -0.59
N PHE A 66 7.76 12.36 0.40
CA PHE A 66 8.07 11.08 1.01
C PHE A 66 7.05 10.05 0.55
N PRO A 67 7.48 8.92 -0.03
CA PRO A 67 6.55 7.87 -0.40
C PRO A 67 5.83 7.36 0.86
N PRO A 68 4.52 7.11 0.79
CA PRO A 68 3.78 6.61 1.93
C PRO A 68 4.29 5.21 2.31
N GLU A 69 4.66 5.03 3.58
CA GLU A 69 5.20 3.76 4.05
C GLU A 69 4.08 2.72 4.21
N THR A 70 4.32 1.51 3.69
CA THR A 70 3.34 0.42 3.72
C THR A 70 2.85 0.11 5.14
N TRP A 71 3.73 0.20 6.15
CA TRP A 71 3.43 -0.14 7.54
C TRP A 71 3.03 1.04 8.43
N GLU A 72 3.17 2.28 7.96
CA GLU A 72 2.87 3.46 8.77
C GLU A 72 1.41 3.47 9.24
N GLY A 73 1.20 3.73 10.52
CA GLY A 73 -0.13 3.77 11.14
C GLY A 73 -0.77 2.40 11.43
N LEU A 74 -0.07 1.28 11.18
CA LEU A 74 -0.51 -0.05 11.61
C LEU A 74 0.02 -0.36 13.01
N THR A 75 -0.82 -0.16 14.03
CA THR A 75 -0.54 -0.64 15.38
C THR A 75 -0.80 -2.15 15.49
N ASP A 76 -0.17 -2.83 16.45
CA ASP A 76 -0.38 -4.27 16.68
C ASP A 76 -1.85 -4.60 16.93
N ASP A 77 -2.58 -3.74 17.66
CA ASP A 77 -4.03 -3.88 17.87
C ASP A 77 -4.81 -3.84 16.53
N LEU A 78 -4.52 -2.86 15.68
CA LEU A 78 -5.18 -2.73 14.39
C LEU A 78 -4.86 -3.92 13.48
N VAL A 79 -3.60 -4.37 13.46
CA VAL A 79 -3.18 -5.56 12.72
C VAL A 79 -3.95 -6.78 13.22
N ASN A 80 -4.03 -7.00 14.53
CA ASN A 80 -4.74 -8.14 15.09
C ASN A 80 -6.25 -8.10 14.79
N ARG A 81 -6.88 -6.92 14.75
CA ARG A 81 -8.27 -6.76 14.29
C ARG A 81 -8.44 -7.14 12.82
N ILE A 82 -7.52 -6.72 11.95
CA ILE A 82 -7.55 -7.10 10.53
C ILE A 82 -7.38 -8.62 10.38
N LEU A 83 -6.43 -9.22 11.10
CA LEU A 83 -6.20 -10.67 11.07
C LEU A 83 -7.44 -11.43 11.56
N ASN A 84 -8.10 -10.97 12.63
CA ASN A 84 -9.36 -11.56 13.10
C ASN A 84 -10.46 -11.51 12.04
N ASP A 85 -10.62 -10.38 11.34
CA ASP A 85 -11.61 -10.26 10.26
C ASP A 85 -11.29 -11.19 9.08
N ILE A 86 -10.01 -11.38 8.75
CA ILE A 86 -9.59 -12.34 7.72
C ILE A 86 -9.89 -13.77 8.17
N ASP A 87 -9.60 -14.08 9.43
CA ASP A 87 -9.76 -15.42 10.00
C ASP A 87 -11.22 -15.79 10.27
N ALA A 88 -12.10 -14.82 10.49
CA ALA A 88 -13.54 -15.06 10.57
C ALA A 88 -14.11 -15.57 9.24
N GLY A 89 -13.45 -15.26 8.11
CA GLY A 89 -13.92 -15.59 6.79
C GLY A 89 -15.09 -14.70 6.33
N MET A 90 -15.70 -15.07 5.21
CA MET A 90 -16.81 -14.34 4.61
C MET A 90 -18.16 -14.85 5.15
N PRO A 91 -19.25 -14.04 5.12
CA PRO A 91 -20.56 -14.44 5.64
C PRO A 91 -21.19 -15.67 4.99
N ASP A 92 -20.79 -16.00 3.77
CA ASP A 92 -21.22 -17.19 3.02
C ASP A 92 -20.39 -18.44 3.36
N GLY A 93 -19.45 -18.33 4.29
CA GLY A 93 -18.52 -19.38 4.70
C GLY A 93 -17.33 -19.56 3.76
N GLU A 94 -17.16 -18.71 2.75
CA GLU A 94 -15.93 -18.69 1.95
C GLU A 94 -14.77 -18.08 2.73
N ARG A 95 -13.53 -18.44 2.34
CA ARG A 95 -12.31 -17.87 2.91
C ARG A 95 -11.70 -16.84 1.96
N TYR A 96 -11.10 -15.81 2.56
CA TYR A 96 -10.34 -14.79 1.83
C TYR A 96 -9.11 -15.40 1.14
N SER A 97 -8.60 -14.70 0.12
CA SER A 97 -7.47 -15.15 -0.70
C SER A 97 -6.55 -13.99 -1.06
N ASP A 98 -5.26 -14.29 -1.15
CA ASP A 98 -4.21 -13.41 -1.67
C ASP A 98 -4.08 -13.47 -3.20
N ALA A 99 -4.73 -14.44 -3.85
CA ALA A 99 -4.63 -14.63 -5.30
C ALA A 99 -5.24 -13.46 -6.07
N GLY A 100 -4.51 -12.91 -7.05
CA GLY A 100 -4.97 -11.77 -7.86
C GLY A 100 -6.27 -12.01 -8.64
N ALA A 101 -6.56 -13.26 -9.00
CA ALA A 101 -7.79 -13.66 -9.67
C ALA A 101 -9.03 -13.69 -8.75
N ALA A 102 -8.83 -13.71 -7.43
CA ALA A 102 -9.88 -13.91 -6.44
C ALA A 102 -10.61 -12.61 -6.08
N LYS A 103 -11.11 -11.87 -7.08
CA LYS A 103 -11.63 -10.48 -6.94
C LYS A 103 -12.67 -10.30 -5.83
N ALA A 104 -13.63 -11.21 -5.70
CA ALA A 104 -14.70 -11.13 -4.70
C ALA A 104 -14.18 -11.36 -3.27
N ARG A 105 -13.29 -12.35 -3.11
CA ARG A 105 -12.74 -12.82 -1.82
C ARG A 105 -11.32 -12.30 -1.55
N ALA A 106 -10.95 -11.17 -2.14
CA ALA A 106 -9.59 -10.66 -2.07
C ALA A 106 -9.29 -10.10 -0.66
N ALA A 107 -8.30 -10.67 0.02
CA ALA A 107 -7.99 -10.36 1.42
C ALA A 107 -7.55 -8.90 1.64
N TRP A 108 -6.90 -8.28 0.64
CA TRP A 108 -6.46 -6.89 0.72
C TRP A 108 -7.62 -5.89 0.92
N LYS A 109 -8.85 -6.26 0.53
CA LYS A 109 -10.05 -5.44 0.79
C LYS A 109 -10.38 -5.37 2.27
N VAL A 110 -10.07 -6.41 3.04
CA VAL A 110 -10.23 -6.41 4.50
C VAL A 110 -9.26 -5.41 5.12
N VAL A 111 -8.00 -5.41 4.68
CA VAL A 111 -7.01 -4.39 5.09
C VAL A 111 -7.54 -2.99 4.78
N GLN A 112 -7.97 -2.74 3.53
CA GLN A 112 -8.46 -1.43 3.11
C GLN A 112 -9.67 -0.94 3.90
N LYS A 113 -10.56 -1.83 4.34
CA LYS A 113 -11.70 -1.48 5.21
C LYS A 113 -11.25 -0.85 6.54
N HIS A 114 -10.14 -1.33 7.09
CA HIS A 114 -9.56 -0.83 8.35
C HIS A 114 -8.63 0.37 8.15
N VAL A 115 -7.98 0.46 6.98
CA VAL A 115 -7.05 1.56 6.63
C VAL A 115 -7.38 2.16 5.27
N SER A 116 -8.46 2.94 5.21
CA SER A 116 -8.99 3.53 3.96
C SER A 116 -8.04 4.48 3.24
N LYS A 117 -7.02 5.00 3.94
CA LYS A 117 -6.01 5.90 3.36
C LYS A 117 -4.91 5.18 2.59
N LYS A 118 -4.75 3.86 2.76
CA LYS A 118 -3.71 3.08 2.07
C LYS A 118 -4.17 2.71 0.66
N SER A 119 -3.23 2.73 -0.29
CA SER A 119 -3.50 2.31 -1.66
C SER A 119 -3.83 0.82 -1.73
N ASP A 120 -4.51 0.40 -2.80
CA ASP A 120 -4.79 -1.02 -3.08
C ASP A 120 -3.49 -1.84 -3.09
N GLN A 121 -2.42 -1.29 -3.67
CA GLN A 121 -1.13 -1.97 -3.74
C GLN A 121 -0.47 -2.10 -2.37
N GLN A 122 -0.51 -1.06 -1.52
CA GLN A 122 -0.03 -1.17 -0.14
C GLN A 122 -0.80 -2.25 0.64
N CYS A 123 -2.13 -2.31 0.48
CA CYS A 123 -2.94 -3.34 1.11
C CYS A 123 -2.57 -4.76 0.63
N ARG A 124 -2.27 -4.91 -0.67
CA ARG A 124 -1.78 -6.17 -1.25
C ARG A 124 -0.39 -6.54 -0.73
N ASP A 125 0.52 -5.57 -0.62
CA ASP A 125 1.87 -5.78 -0.11
C ASP A 125 1.84 -6.23 1.37
N ILE A 126 0.91 -5.71 2.17
CA ILE A 126 0.67 -6.15 3.56
C ILE A 126 0.26 -7.63 3.59
N ILE A 127 -0.76 -8.03 2.81
CA ILE A 127 -1.19 -9.43 2.72
C ILE A 127 -0.05 -10.33 2.23
N ALA A 128 0.66 -9.93 1.17
CA ALA A 128 1.77 -10.68 0.62
C ALA A 128 2.89 -10.88 1.66
N THR A 129 3.16 -9.86 2.48
CA THR A 129 4.13 -9.95 3.57
C THR A 129 3.68 -10.92 4.67
N TRP A 130 2.41 -10.87 5.07
CA TRP A 130 1.86 -11.80 6.05
C TRP A 130 1.87 -13.25 5.55
N VAL A 131 1.57 -13.48 4.27
CA VAL A 131 1.69 -14.81 3.65
C VAL A 131 3.15 -15.27 3.61
N LYS A 132 4.07 -14.40 3.19
CA LYS A 132 5.52 -14.68 3.15
C LYS A 132 6.07 -15.04 4.52
N ASN A 133 5.65 -14.32 5.56
CA ASN A 133 6.09 -14.53 6.94
C ASN A 133 5.31 -15.66 7.66
N ARG A 134 4.32 -16.25 6.97
CA ARG A 134 3.40 -17.28 7.49
C ARG A 134 2.56 -16.83 8.68
N VAL A 135 2.27 -15.53 8.78
CA VAL A 135 1.20 -15.01 9.64
C VAL A 135 -0.16 -15.40 9.07
N LEU A 136 -0.26 -15.41 7.73
CA LEU A 136 -1.38 -15.99 6.99
C LEU A 136 -0.91 -17.26 6.28
N LEU A 137 -1.61 -18.36 6.54
CA LEU A 137 -1.39 -19.67 5.94
C LEU A 137 -2.38 -19.89 4.81
N LYS A 138 -1.92 -20.56 3.75
CA LYS A 138 -2.75 -21.00 2.64
C LYS A 138 -3.19 -22.43 2.92
N GLU A 139 -4.48 -22.61 3.16
CA GLU A 139 -5.04 -23.91 3.48
C GLU A 139 -6.15 -24.28 2.51
N THR A 140 -6.25 -25.56 2.21
CA THR A 140 -7.34 -26.07 1.39
C THR A 140 -8.57 -26.28 2.28
N TYR A 141 -9.70 -25.72 1.88
CA TYR A 141 -10.99 -25.93 2.53
C TYR A 141 -12.05 -26.31 1.51
N HIS A 142 -13.07 -27.02 1.98
CA HIS A 142 -14.22 -27.35 1.16
C HIS A 142 -15.18 -26.16 1.10
N SER A 143 -15.30 -25.53 -0.07
CA SER A 143 -16.12 -24.33 -0.25
C SER A 143 -17.62 -24.67 -0.10
N PRO A 144 -18.36 -24.02 0.81
CA PRO A 144 -19.79 -24.26 0.98
C PRO A 144 -20.61 -23.73 -0.20
N VAL A 145 -20.09 -22.72 -0.91
CA VAL A 145 -20.75 -22.08 -2.06
C VAL A 145 -20.52 -22.89 -3.34
N THR A 146 -19.26 -23.23 -3.65
CA THR A 146 -18.91 -23.91 -4.91
C THR A 146 -18.88 -25.43 -4.80
N ARG A 147 -18.94 -25.99 -3.58
CA ARG A 147 -18.85 -27.43 -3.27
C ARG A 147 -17.58 -28.09 -3.84
N LYS A 148 -16.50 -27.32 -3.89
CA LYS A 148 -15.18 -27.74 -4.39
C LYS A 148 -14.12 -27.36 -3.37
N ASP A 149 -13.02 -28.09 -3.41
CA ASP A 149 -11.85 -27.75 -2.61
C ASP A 149 -11.16 -26.54 -3.21
N ARG A 150 -10.86 -25.55 -2.35
CA ARG A 150 -10.21 -24.30 -2.74
C ARG A 150 -9.20 -23.89 -1.69
N GLU A 151 -8.20 -23.13 -2.12
CA GLU A 151 -7.25 -22.49 -1.21
C GLU A 151 -7.86 -21.21 -0.62
N GLY A 152 -7.75 -21.06 0.70
CA GLY A 152 -8.15 -19.89 1.48
C GLY A 152 -7.09 -19.53 2.51
N LEU A 153 -7.18 -18.31 3.05
CA LEU A 153 -6.29 -17.83 4.10
C LEU A 153 -6.82 -18.16 5.49
N HIS A 154 -5.92 -18.61 6.36
CA HIS A 154 -6.12 -18.82 7.80
C HIS A 154 -5.00 -18.12 8.58
N VAL A 155 -5.28 -17.62 9.78
CA VAL A 155 -4.26 -16.96 10.61
C VAL A 155 -3.48 -17.98 11.43
N ASP A 156 -2.16 -17.85 11.45
CA ASP A 156 -1.31 -18.54 12.43
C ASP A 156 -1.26 -17.71 13.72
N ASP A 157 -2.07 -18.11 14.70
CA ASP A 157 -2.18 -17.38 15.97
C ASP A 157 -0.86 -17.28 16.74
N MET A 158 0.11 -18.18 16.52
CA MET A 158 1.43 -18.15 17.16
C MET A 158 2.36 -17.08 16.57
N LYS A 159 1.97 -16.47 15.45
CA LYS A 159 2.77 -15.48 14.73
C LYS A 159 2.13 -14.10 14.71
N ARG A 160 1.15 -13.87 15.58
CA ARG A 160 0.53 -12.56 15.72
C ARG A 160 1.53 -11.54 16.29
N PRO A 161 1.52 -10.30 15.77
CA PRO A 161 2.32 -9.24 16.35
C PRO A 161 1.85 -8.94 17.78
N GLY A 162 2.81 -8.63 18.66
CA GLY A 162 2.54 -8.30 20.07
C GLY A 162 2.39 -9.49 21.01
N GLN A 163 2.53 -10.75 20.54
CA GLN A 163 2.67 -11.88 21.45
C GLN A 163 4.03 -11.86 22.14
N VAL A 164 4.05 -11.43 23.40
CA VAL A 164 5.19 -11.61 24.29
C VAL A 164 5.29 -13.11 24.58
N THR A 165 6.36 -13.73 24.12
CA THR A 165 6.72 -15.11 24.53
C THR A 165 7.35 -15.09 25.91
#